data_AF-A0A937VQT2-F1
#
_entry.id   AF-A0A937VQT2-F1
#
_cell.length_a   1.000
_cell.length_b   1.000
_cell.length_c   1.000
_cell.angle_alpha   90.00
_cell.angle_beta   90.00
_cell.angle_gamma   90.00
#
_symmetry.space_group_name_H-M   'P 1'
#
loop_
_entity.id
_entity.type
_entity.pdbx_description
1 polymer ?
#
loop_
_entity_poly.entity_id
_entity_poly.type
_entity_poly.pdbx_seq_one_letter_code
_entity_poly.pdbx_strand_id
1 'polypeptide(L)' 'MVLIGESIHIIAQEVNDAVKERNPKVILDLAKAQAQAGADYIDVNLGPAKRDPEEMPKWLAETIQQVA' A
#
# COMPACT_ATOMS: atom_id res chain seq x y z
N MET A 1 9.05 -2.45 -20.85
CA MET A 1 8.48 -1.26 -20.19
C MET A 1 8.32 -1.63 -18.74
N VAL A 2 8.69 -0.76 -17.80
CA VAL A 2 8.49 -1.01 -16.36
C VAL A 2 7.16 -0.38 -15.95
N LEU A 3 6.28 -1.16 -15.31
CA LEU A 3 4.97 -0.77 -14.83
C LEU A 3 5.00 -0.56 -13.31
N ILE A 4 4.56 0.61 -12.85
CA ILE A 4 4.44 0.92 -11.43
C ILE A 4 2.96 1.10 -11.12
N GLY A 5 2.40 0.25 -10.26
CA GLY A 5 1.03 0.38 -9.80
C GLY A 5 0.89 1.48 -8.75
N GLU A 6 -0.06 2.40 -8.92
CA GLU A 6 -0.24 3.60 -8.09
C GLU A 6 -1.50 3.57 -7.20
N SER A 7 -2.23 2.44 -7.16
CA SER A 7 -3.54 2.37 -6.50
C SER A 7 -3.50 2.43 -4.97
N ILE A 8 -2.32 2.28 -4.34
CA ILE A 8 -2.16 2.37 -2.88
C ILE A 8 -1.78 3.81 -2.51
N HIS A 9 -2.78 4.68 -2.45
CA HIS A 9 -2.60 6.10 -2.17
C HIS A 9 -3.52 6.62 -1.08
N ILE A 10 -2.99 7.34 -0.09
CA ILE A 10 -3.70 7.86 1.09
C ILE A 10 -4.87 8.80 0.80
N ILE A 11 -4.97 9.33 -0.42
CA ILE A 11 -6.10 10.16 -0.86
C ILE A 11 -7.37 9.33 -1.05
N ALA A 12 -7.23 8.02 -1.32
CA ALA A 12 -8.34 7.11 -1.35
C ALA A 12 -8.80 6.82 0.08
N GLN A 13 -10.08 7.05 0.35
CA GLN A 13 -10.67 6.92 1.68
C GLN A 13 -10.44 5.51 2.27
N GLU A 14 -10.60 4.47 1.48
CA GLU A 14 -10.42 3.08 1.91
C GLU A 14 -8.97 2.78 2.33
N VAL A 15 -7.98 3.34 1.62
CA VAL A 15 -6.56 3.22 1.98
C VAL A 15 -6.27 4.03 3.25
N ASN A 16 -6.85 5.23 3.36
CA ASN A 16 -6.71 6.08 4.54
C ASN A 16 -7.22 5.38 5.81
N ASP A 17 -8.40 4.78 5.74
CA ASP A 17 -9.02 4.08 6.86
C ASP A 17 -8.25 2.80 7.20
N ALA A 18 -7.83 2.03 6.18
CA ALA A 18 -6.98 0.85 6.38
C ALA A 18 -5.68 1.17 7.13
N VAL A 19 -5.01 2.28 6.78
CA VAL A 19 -3.79 2.73 7.46
C VAL A 19 -4.08 3.22 8.88
N LYS A 20 -5.16 3.99 9.08
CA LYS A 20 -5.56 4.48 10.42
C LYS A 20 -5.91 3.34 11.38
N GLU A 21 -6.56 2.31 10.87
CA GLU A 21 -7.01 1.15 11.65
C GLU A 21 -5.96 0.03 11.73
N ARG A 22 -4.81 0.19 11.05
CA ARG A 22 -3.80 -0.86 10.84
C ARG A 22 -4.42 -2.17 10.32
N ASN A 23 -5.43 -2.05 9.45
CA ASN A 23 -6.11 -3.16 8.81
C ASN A 23 -5.51 -3.43 7.43
N PRO A 24 -4.78 -4.55 7.22
CA PRO A 24 -4.03 -4.76 5.98
C PRO A 24 -4.91 -5.17 4.79
N LYS A 25 -6.18 -5.53 5.01
CA LYS A 25 -7.03 -6.19 4.02
C LYS A 25 -7.09 -5.43 2.69
N VAL A 26 -7.44 -4.15 2.73
CA VAL A 26 -7.58 -3.30 1.52
C VAL A 26 -6.24 -3.16 0.80
N ILE A 27 -5.15 -2.92 1.55
CA ILE A 27 -3.81 -2.74 1.00
C ILE A 27 -3.33 -4.01 0.28
N LEU A 28 -3.54 -5.19 0.90
CA LEU A 28 -3.20 -6.49 0.32
C LEU A 28 -4.02 -6.81 -0.93
N ASP A 29 -5.33 -6.53 -0.91
CA ASP A 29 -6.21 -6.78 -2.05
C ASP A 29 -5.81 -5.90 -3.24
N LEU A 30 -5.46 -4.63 -3.01
CA LEU A 30 -4.93 -3.72 -4.03
C LEU A 30 -3.55 -4.14 -4.55
N ALA A 31 -2.64 -4.57 -3.67
CA ALA A 31 -1.32 -5.07 -4.08
C ALA A 31 -1.44 -6.30 -5.00
N LYS A 32 -2.28 -7.27 -4.62
CA LYS A 32 -2.55 -8.46 -5.45
C LYS A 32 -3.17 -8.10 -6.80
N ALA A 33 -4.15 -7.20 -6.81
CA ALA A 33 -4.81 -6.79 -8.05
C ALA A 33 -3.81 -6.13 -9.02
N GLN A 34 -2.91 -5.28 -8.51
CA GLN A 34 -1.88 -4.63 -9.33
C GLN A 34 -0.82 -5.63 -9.83
N ALA A 35 -0.37 -6.56 -8.99
CA ALA A 35 0.54 -7.63 -9.40
C ALA A 35 -0.10 -8.53 -10.49
N GLN A 36 -1.37 -8.90 -10.33
CA GLN A 36 -2.13 -9.66 -11.33
C GLN A 36 -2.35 -8.89 -12.64
N ALA A 37 -2.42 -7.56 -12.57
CA ALA A 37 -2.48 -6.68 -13.73
C ALA A 37 -1.11 -6.48 -14.43
N GLY A 38 -0.04 -7.04 -13.89
CA GLY A 38 1.30 -7.01 -14.49
C GLY A 38 2.19 -5.86 -14.02
N ALA A 39 1.91 -5.23 -12.87
CA ALA A 39 2.80 -4.24 -12.29
C ALA A 39 4.15 -4.89 -11.89
N ASP A 40 5.26 -4.27 -12.29
CA ASP A 40 6.61 -4.67 -11.89
C ASP A 40 6.97 -4.15 -10.48
N TYR A 41 6.39 -3.00 -10.11
CA TYR A 41 6.54 -2.38 -8.79
C TYR A 41 5.19 -1.86 -8.28
N ILE A 42 5.07 -1.77 -6.95
CA ILE A 42 3.91 -1.20 -6.27
C ILE A 42 4.35 0.09 -5.57
N ASP A 43 3.78 1.22 -5.96
CA ASP A 43 3.94 2.49 -5.26
C ASP A 43 3.02 2.53 -4.03
N VAL A 44 3.51 3.14 -2.95
CA VAL A 44 2.79 3.29 -1.68
C VAL A 44 2.93 4.72 -1.22
N ASN A 45 1.90 5.53 -1.47
CA ASN A 45 1.90 6.93 -1.11
C ASN A 45 1.05 7.19 0.14
N LEU A 46 1.71 7.41 1.28
CA LEU A 46 1.07 7.66 2.57
C LEU A 46 0.84 9.14 2.89
N GLY A 47 1.24 10.04 1.99
CA GLY A 47 1.27 11.48 2.26
C GLY A 47 2.06 11.80 3.54
N PRO A 48 1.72 12.88 4.26
CA PRO A 48 2.42 13.24 5.48
C PRO A 48 2.13 12.22 6.61
N ALA A 49 3.10 11.33 6.86
CA ALA A 49 3.08 10.36 7.96
C ALA A 49 3.23 11.08 9.32
N LYS A 50 2.13 11.67 9.81
CA LYS A 50 2.11 12.38 11.11
C LYS A 50 2.05 11.45 12.33
N ARG A 51 1.68 10.18 12.13
CA ARG A 51 1.67 9.14 13.16
C ARG A 51 2.68 8.06 12.74
N ASP A 52 3.62 7.76 13.63
CA ASP A 52 4.57 6.65 13.54
C ASP A 52 5.37 6.59 12.21
N PRO A 53 6.14 7.65 11.88
CA PRO A 53 6.83 7.76 10.60
C PRO A 53 7.86 6.64 10.33
N GLU A 54 8.36 5.96 11.37
CA GLU A 54 9.29 4.84 11.23
C GLU A 54 8.60 3.48 11.15
N GLU A 55 7.57 3.25 11.97
CA GLU A 55 6.92 1.93 12.04
C GLU A 55 5.92 1.69 10.92
N MET A 56 5.20 2.74 10.49
CA MET A 56 4.13 2.59 9.49
C MET A 56 4.67 2.16 8.12
N PRO A 57 5.73 2.80 7.56
CA PRO A 57 6.29 2.35 6.29
C PRO A 57 6.84 0.93 6.34
N LYS A 58 7.45 0.54 7.47
CA LYS A 58 7.97 -0.81 7.67
C LYS A 58 6.83 -1.85 7.66
N TRP A 59 5.77 -1.62 8.44
CA TRP A 59 4.61 -2.50 8.48
C TRP A 59 3.97 -2.67 7.10
N LEU A 60 3.84 -1.59 6.33
CA LEU A 60 3.27 -1.63 4.98
C LEU A 60 4.14 -2.43 4.01
N ALA A 61 5.45 -2.19 4.01
CA ALA A 61 6.38 -2.93 3.14
C ALA A 61 6.34 -4.42 3.45
N GLU A 62 6.44 -4.80 4.73
CA GLU A 62 6.38 -6.20 5.18
C GLU A 62 5.02 -6.85 4.90
N THR A 63 3.93 -6.09 4.96
CA THR A 63 2.58 -6.57 4.65
C THR A 63 2.43 -6.84 3.16
N ILE A 64 2.80 -5.89 2.30
CA ILE A 64 2.66 -6.01 0.84
C ILE A 64 3.52 -7.14 0.28
N GLN A 65 4.76 -7.30 0.78
CA GLN A 65 5.68 -8.37 0.36
C GLN A 65 5.23 -9.79 0.71
N GLN A 66 4.17 -9.98 1.51
CA GLN A 66 3.61 -11.31 1.76
C GLN A 66 2.79 -11.84 0.58
N VAL A 67 2.39 -10.96 -0.36
CA VAL A 67 1.40 -11.29 -1.40
C VAL A 67 1.77 -10.82 -2.80
N ALA A 68 2.81 -10.02 -2.94
CA ALA A 68 3.30 -9.46 -4.20
C ALA A 68 4.81 -9.73 -4.33
#